data_AF-A0A4Q5WK08-F1
#
_entry.id   AF-A0A4Q5WK08-F1
#
_cell.length_a   1.000
_cell.length_b   1.000
_cell.length_c   1.000
_cell.angle_alpha   90.00
_cell.angle_beta   90.00
_cell.angle_gamma   90.00
#
_symmetry.space_group_name_H-M   'P 1'
#
loop_
_entity.id
_entity.type
_entity.pdbx_description
1 polymer ?
#
loop_
_entity_poly.entity_id
_entity_poly.type
_entity_poly.pdbx_seq_one_letter_code
_entity_poly.pdbx_strand_id
1 'polypeptide(L)'
;MIRKMNYKASAPQSAGTPKTKRANNRIYTETVEYALIANLVQQQYQNVHDVQWDKLLSIPVDDRIPGLMERYGKKTMHRLLLMVLKEFVAALNLPAYKRPTETRVSVAVCDIMLTAGEDFLGIEDVILFLQRARAGYYGQLKTLVAMAPLLMQLDRYRQERHAAYMKLKEKQEAEYKQQGPVTRTAPEPTLLGDLFNQALVVDMTKKMSG
;
A
#
# COMPACT_ATOMS: atom_id res chain seq x y z
N MET A 1 65.84 40.65 33.98
CA MET A 1 64.50 40.36 34.55
C MET A 1 63.43 40.73 33.51
N ILE A 2 62.78 39.74 32.90
CA ILE A 2 61.70 39.96 31.92
C ILE A 2 60.50 39.13 32.38
N ARG A 3 59.39 39.79 32.77
CA ARG A 3 58.13 39.13 33.13
C ARG A 3 57.37 38.78 31.85
N LYS A 4 57.10 37.49 31.63
CA LYS A 4 56.20 37.03 30.57
C LYS A 4 54.75 37.30 30.99
N MET A 5 54.07 38.21 30.29
CA MET A 5 52.62 38.38 30.39
C MET A 5 51.92 37.25 29.64
N ASN A 6 51.09 36.50 30.37
CA ASN A 6 50.31 35.39 29.83
C ASN A 6 48.90 35.90 29.50
N TYR A 7 48.64 36.20 28.24
CA TYR A 7 47.29 36.58 27.78
C TYR A 7 46.41 35.32 27.69
N LYS A 8 45.64 35.03 28.75
CA LYS A 8 44.45 34.18 28.60
C LYS A 8 43.34 35.05 27.99
N ALA A 9 43.12 34.88 26.69
CA ALA A 9 41.93 35.40 26.02
C ALA A 9 40.70 34.66 26.58
N SER A 10 39.91 35.32 27.43
CA SER A 10 38.57 34.87 27.80
C SER A 10 37.62 35.19 26.65
N ALA A 11 37.27 34.17 25.86
CA ALA A 11 36.15 34.27 24.94
C ALA A 11 34.84 34.49 25.73
N PRO A 12 33.91 35.34 25.25
CA PRO A 12 32.63 35.52 25.90
C PRO A 12 31.83 34.21 25.79
N GLN A 13 31.39 33.70 26.93
CA GLN A 13 30.44 32.59 27.00
C GLN A 13 29.16 33.01 26.26
N SER A 14 28.93 32.43 25.09
CA SER A 14 27.65 32.55 24.40
C SER A 14 26.58 31.91 25.28
N ALA A 15 25.54 32.69 25.57
CA ALA A 15 24.37 32.27 26.31
C ALA A 15 23.80 30.99 25.68
N GLY A 16 23.98 29.86 26.38
CA GLY A 16 23.44 28.58 25.96
C GLY A 16 21.92 28.68 25.94
N THR A 17 21.34 28.64 24.74
CA THR A 17 19.92 28.37 24.59
C THR A 17 19.60 27.07 25.33
N PRO A 18 18.56 27.03 26.18
CA PRO A 18 18.22 25.82 26.90
C PRO A 18 17.90 24.74 25.86
N LYS A 19 18.70 23.67 25.83
CA LYS A 19 18.39 22.46 25.06
C LYS A 19 17.04 21.96 25.55
N THR A 20 15.97 22.29 24.84
CA THR A 20 14.65 21.70 25.02
C THR A 20 14.85 20.20 24.93
N LYS A 21 14.73 19.50 26.07
CA LYS A 21 14.71 18.04 26.08
C LYS A 21 13.59 17.63 25.13
N ARG A 22 13.94 17.13 23.94
CA ARG A 22 12.97 16.62 22.97
C ARG A 22 12.09 15.63 23.73
N ALA A 23 10.81 15.96 23.86
CA ALA A 23 9.84 15.07 24.48
C ALA A 23 9.95 13.71 23.77
N ASN A 24 10.13 12.66 24.56
CA ASN A 24 10.22 11.30 24.06
C ASN A 24 8.79 10.89 23.68
N ASN A 25 8.32 11.33 22.50
CA ASN A 25 6.96 11.11 21.99
C ASN A 25 6.78 9.63 21.62
N ARG A 26 6.63 8.79 22.64
CA ARG A 26 6.26 7.37 22.54
C ARG A 26 4.85 7.12 23.07
N ILE A 27 4.07 8.20 23.15
CA ILE A 27 2.67 8.19 23.52
C ILE A 27 1.90 8.05 22.21
N TYR A 28 1.09 7.01 22.14
CA TYR A 28 0.20 6.72 21.02
C TYR A 28 -1.20 6.57 21.61
N THR A 29 -2.18 7.17 20.96
CA THR A 29 -3.58 7.18 21.37
C THR A 29 -4.41 6.50 20.31
N GLU A 30 -5.44 5.78 20.73
CA GLU A 30 -6.43 5.21 19.82
C GLU A 30 -7.31 6.33 19.21
N THR A 31 -7.67 6.20 17.94
CA THR A 31 -8.47 7.15 17.17
C THR A 31 -9.75 6.49 16.66
N VAL A 32 -10.84 7.26 16.69
CA VAL A 32 -12.16 6.77 16.26
C VAL A 32 -12.16 6.50 14.75
N GLU A 33 -11.43 7.32 13.99
CA GLU A 33 -11.29 7.20 12.54
C GLU A 33 -10.64 5.87 12.16
N TYR A 34 -9.55 5.49 12.83
CA TYR A 34 -8.93 4.20 12.58
C TYR A 34 -9.86 3.05 12.96
N ALA A 35 -10.47 3.09 14.14
CA ALA A 35 -11.37 2.03 14.59
C ALA A 35 -12.52 1.78 13.60
N LEU A 36 -13.10 2.85 13.06
CA LEU A 36 -14.15 2.76 12.04
C LEU A 36 -13.64 2.10 10.74
N ILE A 37 -12.51 2.57 10.20
CA ILE A 37 -11.93 2.00 8.97
C ILE A 37 -11.55 0.53 9.18
N ALA A 38 -10.91 0.23 10.32
CA ALA A 38 -10.49 -1.11 10.70
C ALA A 38 -11.67 -2.09 10.76
N ASN A 39 -12.80 -1.67 11.35
CA ASN A 39 -14.01 -2.50 11.43
C ASN A 39 -14.63 -2.72 10.05
N LEU A 40 -14.70 -1.70 9.19
CA LEU A 40 -15.21 -1.84 7.83
C LEU A 40 -14.37 -2.81 7.02
N VAL A 41 -13.04 -2.71 7.12
CA VAL A 41 -12.11 -3.61 6.44
C VAL A 41 -12.30 -5.06 6.89
N GLN A 42 -12.46 -5.30 8.20
CA GLN A 42 -12.75 -6.65 8.71
C GLN A 42 -14.07 -7.20 8.17
N GLN A 43 -15.13 -6.40 8.24
CA GLN A 43 -16.46 -6.83 7.77
C GLN A 43 -16.47 -7.16 6.27
N GLN A 44 -15.71 -6.41 5.48
CA GLN A 44 -15.71 -6.57 4.03
C GLN A 44 -14.78 -7.67 3.53
N TYR A 45 -13.62 -7.85 4.17
CA TYR A 45 -12.51 -8.66 3.64
C TYR A 45 -12.04 -9.78 4.59
N GLN A 46 -12.64 -9.94 5.77
CA GLN A 46 -12.27 -10.99 6.71
C GLN A 46 -13.50 -11.85 7.07
N ASN A 47 -13.35 -13.17 6.96
CA ASN A 47 -14.28 -14.14 7.48
C ASN A 47 -13.68 -14.79 8.72
N VAL A 48 -14.12 -14.37 9.91
CA VAL A 48 -13.61 -14.84 11.20
C VAL A 48 -12.10 -14.55 11.33
N HIS A 49 -11.24 -15.45 10.84
CA HIS A 49 -9.79 -15.29 10.84
C HIS A 49 -9.15 -15.36 9.45
N ASP A 50 -9.91 -15.78 8.44
CA ASP A 50 -9.42 -15.94 7.08
C ASP A 50 -9.64 -14.69 6.24
N VAL A 51 -8.64 -14.33 5.45
CA VAL A 51 -8.71 -13.21 4.52
C VAL A 51 -9.45 -13.66 3.26
N GLN A 52 -10.45 -12.88 2.85
CA GLN A 52 -11.17 -13.07 1.60
C GLN A 52 -10.36 -12.48 0.44
N TRP A 53 -9.33 -13.23 0.03
CA TRP A 53 -8.39 -12.81 -1.02
C TRP A 53 -9.08 -12.43 -2.33
N ASP A 54 -10.14 -13.13 -2.72
CA ASP A 54 -10.90 -12.88 -3.95
C ASP A 54 -11.43 -11.44 -3.99
N LYS A 55 -12.05 -11.00 -2.89
CA LYS A 55 -12.57 -9.63 -2.76
C LYS A 55 -11.43 -8.62 -2.64
N LEU A 56 -10.41 -8.95 -1.85
CA LEU A 56 -9.29 -8.05 -1.60
C LEU A 56 -8.47 -7.79 -2.86
N LEU A 57 -8.29 -8.80 -3.71
CA LEU A 57 -7.59 -8.69 -5.00
C LEU A 57 -8.45 -8.03 -6.09
N SER A 58 -9.78 -7.99 -5.92
CA SER A 58 -10.66 -7.26 -6.84
C SER A 58 -10.67 -5.73 -6.66
N ILE A 59 -10.04 -5.19 -5.60
CA ILE A 59 -9.94 -3.73 -5.41
C ILE A 59 -9.17 -3.13 -6.60
N PRO A 60 -9.73 -2.09 -7.27
CA PRO A 60 -9.09 -1.42 -8.40
C PRO A 60 -7.71 -0.88 -8.08
N VAL A 61 -6.83 -0.85 -9.08
CA VAL A 61 -5.46 -0.35 -8.94
C VAL A 61 -5.42 1.11 -8.48
N ASP A 62 -6.35 1.93 -8.95
CA ASP A 62 -6.46 3.36 -8.59
C ASP A 62 -6.80 3.58 -7.12
N ASP A 63 -7.46 2.60 -6.49
CA ASP A 63 -7.82 2.62 -5.07
C ASP A 63 -6.76 1.96 -4.17
N ARG A 64 -5.63 1.52 -4.74
CA ARG A 64 -4.47 1.01 -3.98
C ARG A 64 -3.54 2.14 -3.55
N ILE A 65 -2.59 1.87 -2.64
CA ILE A 65 -1.64 2.87 -2.15
C ILE A 65 -0.95 3.64 -3.30
N PRO A 66 -0.43 3.00 -4.37
CA PRO A 66 0.14 3.73 -5.51
C PRO A 66 -0.85 4.69 -6.18
N GLY A 67 -2.06 4.22 -6.53
CA GLY A 67 -3.09 5.06 -7.17
C GLY A 67 -3.57 6.20 -6.27
N LEU A 68 -3.74 5.93 -4.98
CA LEU A 68 -4.12 6.95 -3.99
C LEU A 68 -3.02 7.99 -3.77
N MET A 69 -1.74 7.59 -3.87
CA MET A 69 -0.62 8.55 -3.83
C MET A 69 -0.61 9.48 -5.03
N GLU A 70 -0.96 8.98 -6.22
CA GLU A 70 -1.07 9.79 -7.43
C GLU A 70 -2.26 10.75 -7.34
N ARG A 71 -3.41 10.28 -6.85
CA ARG A 71 -4.65 11.06 -6.76
C ARG A 71 -4.67 12.10 -5.65
N TYR A 72 -4.22 11.74 -4.45
CA TYR A 72 -4.33 12.57 -3.24
C TYR A 72 -2.99 13.09 -2.70
N GLY A 73 -1.88 12.65 -3.31
CA GLY A 73 -0.53 13.07 -2.96
C GLY A 73 0.13 12.24 -1.86
N LYS A 74 1.46 12.11 -1.97
CA LYS A 74 2.30 11.34 -1.04
C LYS A 74 2.18 11.79 0.42
N LYS A 75 2.02 13.10 0.68
CA LYS A 75 1.90 13.64 2.06
C LYS A 75 0.62 13.16 2.74
N THR A 76 -0.49 13.17 2.01
CA THR A 76 -1.79 12.69 2.50
C THR A 76 -1.71 11.21 2.81
N MET A 77 -1.09 10.43 1.92
CA MET A 77 -0.94 9.00 2.12
C MET A 77 -0.03 8.64 3.28
N HIS A 78 1.10 9.34 3.42
CA HIS A 78 1.99 9.21 4.57
C HIS A 78 1.24 9.46 5.88
N ARG A 79 0.42 10.53 5.95
CA ARG A 79 -0.36 10.85 7.15
C ARG A 79 -1.36 9.75 7.50
N LEU A 80 -2.06 9.19 6.51
CA LEU A 80 -3.03 8.14 6.72
C LEU A 80 -2.38 6.83 7.22
N LEU A 81 -1.32 6.39 6.55
CA LEU A 81 -0.58 5.18 6.96
C LEU A 81 0.11 5.38 8.30
N LEU A 82 0.59 6.60 8.59
CA LEU A 82 1.14 6.93 9.90
C LEU A 82 0.08 6.83 11.00
N MET A 83 -1.15 7.30 10.76
CA MET A 83 -2.26 7.11 11.70
C MET A 83 -2.51 5.62 11.95
N VAL A 84 -2.63 4.82 10.88
CA VAL A 84 -2.84 3.37 10.95
C VAL A 84 -1.75 2.66 11.78
N LEU A 85 -0.48 2.94 11.51
CA LEU A 85 0.64 2.31 12.22
C LEU A 85 0.74 2.80 13.68
N LYS A 86 0.46 4.08 13.95
CA LYS A 86 0.44 4.63 15.31
C LYS A 86 -0.63 3.96 16.16
N GLU A 87 -1.81 3.75 15.60
CA GLU A 87 -2.88 3.05 16.29
C GLU A 87 -2.46 1.63 16.67
N PHE A 88 -1.91 0.90 15.70
CA PHE A 88 -1.45 -0.46 15.93
C PHE A 88 -0.44 -0.52 17.08
N VAL A 89 0.51 0.42 17.15
CA VAL A 89 1.48 0.52 18.25
C VAL A 89 0.78 0.84 19.59
N ALA A 90 -0.25 1.68 19.59
CA ALA A 90 -1.06 1.96 20.79
C ALA A 90 -1.75 0.69 21.30
N ALA A 91 -2.39 -0.05 20.40
CA ALA A 91 -3.21 -1.22 20.70
C ALA A 91 -2.42 -2.44 21.24
N LEU A 92 -1.10 -2.50 21.03
CA LEU A 92 -0.25 -3.62 21.50
C LEU A 92 0.11 -3.55 23.00
N ASN A 93 -0.27 -2.49 23.72
CA ASN A 93 -0.02 -2.34 25.17
C ASN A 93 1.44 -2.59 25.60
N LEU A 94 2.41 -2.32 24.73
CA LEU A 94 3.84 -2.50 25.03
C LEU A 94 4.33 -1.45 26.05
N PRO A 95 5.29 -1.78 26.94
CA PRO A 95 5.98 -0.78 27.74
C PRO A 95 6.70 0.27 26.88
N ALA A 96 6.79 1.52 27.35
CA ALA A 96 7.33 2.65 26.57
C ALA A 96 8.76 2.42 26.01
N TYR A 97 9.61 1.67 26.72
CA TYR A 97 10.96 1.34 26.25
C TYR A 97 10.97 0.32 25.10
N LYS A 98 9.88 -0.46 24.92
CA LYS A 98 9.68 -1.43 23.84
C LYS A 98 8.92 -0.86 22.65
N ARG A 99 8.39 0.37 22.75
CA ARG A 99 7.68 1.08 21.67
C ARG A 99 8.68 1.80 20.75
N PRO A 100 8.39 1.90 19.44
CA PRO A 100 9.15 2.73 18.52
C PRO A 100 9.00 4.21 18.87
N THR A 101 9.97 5.01 18.46
CA THR A 101 9.78 6.46 18.38
C THR A 101 8.91 6.79 17.18
N GLU A 102 8.21 7.93 17.23
CA GLU A 102 7.39 8.41 16.11
C GLU A 102 8.18 8.49 14.79
N THR A 103 9.46 8.90 14.84
CA THR A 103 10.34 8.91 13.67
C THR A 103 10.53 7.52 13.07
N ARG A 104 10.68 6.48 13.89
CA ARG A 104 10.84 5.10 13.40
C ARG A 104 9.55 4.59 12.74
N VAL A 105 8.40 4.94 13.31
CA VAL A 105 7.10 4.64 12.69
C VAL A 105 6.97 5.36 11.34
N SER A 106 7.32 6.65 11.29
CA SER A 106 7.31 7.45 10.07
C SER A 106 8.22 6.89 8.97
N VAL A 107 9.42 6.40 9.31
CA VAL A 107 10.32 5.73 8.36
C VAL A 107 9.70 4.44 7.84
N ALA A 108 9.13 3.61 8.72
CA ALA A 108 8.46 2.38 8.30
C ALA A 108 7.28 2.65 7.36
N VAL A 109 6.55 3.75 7.55
CA VAL A 109 5.50 4.19 6.60
C VAL A 109 6.09 4.52 5.24
N CYS A 110 7.22 5.26 5.20
CA CYS A 110 7.90 5.53 3.94
C CYS A 110 8.33 4.25 3.24
N ASP A 111 8.87 3.28 3.98
CA ASP A 111 9.27 1.98 3.43
C ASP A 111 8.07 1.26 2.81
N ILE A 112 6.94 1.19 3.53
CA ILE A 112 5.68 0.61 3.01
C ILE A 112 5.23 1.32 1.73
N MET A 113 5.24 2.65 1.70
CA MET A 113 4.83 3.43 0.53
C MET A 113 5.75 3.18 -0.67
N LEU A 114 7.05 3.03 -0.45
CA LEU A 114 8.02 2.76 -1.51
C LEU A 114 7.81 1.37 -2.11
N THR A 115 7.63 0.34 -1.26
CA THR A 115 7.47 -1.03 -1.72
C THR A 115 6.06 -1.31 -2.27
N ALA A 116 5.05 -0.53 -1.88
CA ALA A 116 3.66 -0.72 -2.33
C ALA A 116 3.47 -0.67 -3.85
N GLY A 117 4.39 -0.02 -4.58
CA GLY A 117 4.37 0.04 -6.04
C GLY A 117 4.73 -1.29 -6.73
N GLU A 118 5.36 -2.23 -6.02
CA GLU A 118 5.83 -3.50 -6.61
C GLU A 118 4.69 -4.49 -6.82
N ASP A 119 3.70 -4.50 -5.93
CA ASP A 119 2.60 -5.47 -5.90
C ASP A 119 1.22 -4.81 -5.77
N PHE A 120 1.15 -3.49 -5.93
CA PHE A 120 -0.06 -2.68 -5.79
C PHE A 120 -0.77 -2.93 -4.45
N LEU A 121 -0.04 -2.74 -3.35
CA LEU A 121 -0.54 -2.93 -2.00
C LEU A 121 -1.70 -1.96 -1.69
N GLY A 122 -2.82 -2.46 -1.16
CA GLY A 122 -3.94 -1.63 -0.69
C GLY A 122 -3.75 -1.12 0.74
N ILE A 123 -4.59 -0.17 1.17
CA ILE A 123 -4.62 0.25 2.59
C ILE A 123 -5.29 -0.85 3.42
N GLU A 124 -6.32 -1.47 2.85
CA GLU A 124 -7.05 -2.61 3.38
C GLU A 124 -6.09 -3.75 3.70
N ASP A 125 -5.14 -4.03 2.80
CA ASP A 125 -4.08 -5.01 2.98
C ASP A 125 -3.25 -4.72 4.25
N VAL A 126 -2.82 -3.47 4.42
CA VAL A 126 -2.04 -3.04 5.59
C VAL A 126 -2.86 -3.20 6.87
N ILE A 127 -4.14 -2.80 6.84
CA ILE A 127 -5.02 -2.89 8.01
C ILE A 127 -5.27 -4.36 8.39
N LEU A 128 -5.59 -5.22 7.44
CA LEU A 128 -5.78 -6.67 7.67
C LEU A 128 -4.51 -7.31 8.20
N PHE A 129 -3.36 -6.97 7.61
CA PHE A 129 -2.06 -7.42 8.10
C PHE A 129 -1.85 -7.07 9.58
N LEU A 130 -2.06 -5.80 9.96
CA LEU A 130 -1.85 -5.33 11.32
C LEU A 130 -2.83 -5.99 12.31
N GLN A 131 -4.08 -6.21 11.90
CA GLN A 131 -5.06 -6.92 12.72
C GLN A 131 -4.67 -8.38 12.95
N ARG A 132 -4.22 -9.08 11.90
CA ARG A 132 -3.71 -10.46 12.01
C ARG A 132 -2.42 -10.52 12.86
N ALA A 133 -1.54 -9.55 12.72
CA ALA A 133 -0.33 -9.42 13.53
C ALA A 133 -0.67 -9.19 15.01
N ARG A 134 -1.66 -8.34 15.31
CA ARG A 134 -2.18 -8.12 16.67
C ARG A 134 -2.78 -9.39 17.26
N ALA A 135 -3.49 -10.17 16.45
CA ALA A 135 -4.05 -11.47 16.84
C ALA A 135 -2.97 -12.57 17.01
N GLY A 136 -1.71 -12.29 16.68
CA GLY A 136 -0.59 -13.22 16.83
C GLY A 136 -0.40 -14.21 15.68
N TYR A 137 -1.08 -14.02 14.54
CA TYR A 137 -1.02 -14.93 13.39
C TYR A 137 0.42 -15.12 12.85
N TYR A 138 1.25 -14.07 12.86
CA TYR A 138 2.65 -14.12 12.42
C TYR A 138 3.65 -14.33 13.58
N GLY A 139 3.16 -14.72 14.76
CA GLY A 139 3.92 -14.82 16.00
C GLY A 139 3.84 -13.58 16.89
N GLN A 140 4.28 -13.73 18.15
CA GLN A 140 4.16 -12.69 19.16
C GLN A 140 5.16 -11.54 18.97
N LEU A 141 4.64 -10.31 18.96
CA LEU A 141 5.44 -9.08 18.91
C LEU A 141 5.90 -8.68 20.31
N LYS A 142 7.13 -9.08 20.68
CA LYS A 142 7.72 -8.78 21.99
C LYS A 142 8.21 -7.33 22.11
N THR A 143 8.56 -6.69 20.99
CA THR A 143 9.05 -5.32 20.93
C THR A 143 8.90 -4.77 19.51
N LEU A 144 8.76 -3.45 19.41
CA LEU A 144 8.73 -2.71 18.15
C LEU A 144 9.73 -1.55 18.15
N VAL A 145 10.78 -1.61 18.98
CA VAL A 145 11.84 -0.56 18.97
C VAL A 145 12.47 -0.45 17.58
N ALA A 146 12.72 -1.59 16.95
CA ALA A 146 12.98 -1.69 15.53
C ALA A 146 11.69 -2.11 14.81
N MET A 147 11.33 -1.42 13.73
CA MET A 147 10.17 -1.75 12.91
C MET A 147 10.46 -2.86 11.89
N ALA A 148 11.74 -3.20 11.65
CA ALA A 148 12.14 -4.21 10.68
C ALA A 148 11.47 -5.58 10.87
N PRO A 149 11.31 -6.14 12.10
CA PRO A 149 10.59 -7.39 12.28
C PRO A 149 9.12 -7.32 11.84
N LEU A 150 8.46 -6.17 12.02
CA LEU A 150 7.09 -5.98 11.56
C LEU A 150 7.03 -5.94 10.03
N LEU A 151 7.98 -5.25 9.38
CA LEU A 151 8.06 -5.21 7.91
C LEU A 151 8.36 -6.60 7.32
N MET A 152 9.22 -7.40 7.95
CA MET A 152 9.43 -8.79 7.54
C MET A 152 8.15 -9.65 7.65
N GLN A 153 7.30 -9.39 8.65
CA GLN A 153 5.99 -10.05 8.73
C GLN A 153 5.03 -9.55 7.65
N LEU A 154 5.11 -8.27 7.28
CA LEU A 154 4.35 -7.73 6.15
C LEU A 154 4.78 -8.39 4.83
N ASP A 155 6.06 -8.65 4.62
CA ASP A 155 6.53 -9.37 3.43
C ASP A 155 5.98 -10.79 3.35
N ARG A 156 5.84 -11.48 4.50
CA ARG A 156 5.15 -12.78 4.55
C ARG A 156 3.69 -12.66 4.13
N TYR A 157 2.99 -11.64 4.61
CA TYR A 157 1.61 -11.36 4.17
C TYR A 157 1.54 -11.09 2.67
N ARG A 158 2.48 -10.33 2.10
CA ARG A 158 2.55 -10.06 0.65
C ARG A 158 2.79 -11.34 -0.16
N GLN A 159 3.61 -12.27 0.36
CA GLN A 159 3.79 -13.60 -0.24
C GLN A 159 2.51 -14.44 -0.19
N GLU A 160 1.78 -14.44 0.94
CA GLU A 160 0.46 -15.11 1.06
C GLU A 160 -0.52 -14.55 0.02
N ARG A 161 -0.60 -13.21 -0.09
CA ARG A 161 -1.43 -12.51 -1.07
C ARG A 161 -1.06 -12.89 -2.51
N HIS A 162 0.24 -12.95 -2.83
CA HIS A 162 0.70 -13.35 -4.15
C HIS A 162 0.34 -14.81 -4.49
N ALA A 163 0.51 -15.72 -3.53
CA ALA A 163 0.10 -17.11 -3.70
C ALA A 163 -1.42 -17.24 -3.95
N ALA A 164 -2.23 -16.46 -3.22
CA ALA A 164 -3.67 -16.40 -3.44
C ALA A 164 -4.03 -15.85 -4.83
N TYR A 165 -3.33 -14.82 -5.31
CA TYR A 165 -3.48 -14.30 -6.66
C TYR A 165 -3.20 -15.35 -7.74
N MET A 166 -2.08 -16.07 -7.61
CA MET A 166 -1.72 -17.13 -8.57
C MET A 166 -2.78 -18.22 -8.61
N LYS A 167 -3.26 -18.66 -7.44
CA LYS A 167 -4.33 -19.66 -7.33
C LYS A 167 -5.64 -19.18 -8.00
N LEU A 168 -6.01 -17.92 -7.83
CA LEU A 168 -7.21 -17.36 -8.46
C LEU A 168 -7.08 -17.27 -9.98
N LYS A 169 -5.91 -16.84 -10.45
CA LYS A 169 -5.61 -16.80 -11.88
C LYS A 169 -5.69 -18.19 -12.50
N GLU A 170 -5.07 -19.19 -11.88
CA GLU A 170 -5.12 -20.58 -12.33
C GLU A 170 -6.57 -21.11 -12.39
N LYS A 171 -7.38 -20.77 -11.38
CA LYS A 171 -8.80 -21.15 -11.33
C LYS A 171 -9.57 -20.52 -12.50
N GLN A 172 -9.40 -19.23 -12.76
CA GLN A 172 -10.04 -18.54 -13.89
C GLN A 172 -9.61 -19.16 -15.22
N GLU A 173 -8.32 -19.43 -15.41
CA GLU A 173 -7.83 -20.08 -16.63
C GLU A 173 -8.38 -21.50 -16.82
N ALA A 174 -8.52 -22.27 -15.73
CA ALA A 174 -9.15 -23.59 -15.77
C ALA A 174 -10.63 -23.51 -16.16
N GLU A 175 -11.36 -22.55 -15.60
CA GLU A 175 -12.77 -22.28 -15.95
C GLU A 175 -12.92 -21.89 -17.42
N TYR A 176 -12.06 -21.00 -17.94
CA TYR A 176 -12.05 -20.63 -19.36
C TYR A 176 -11.74 -21.82 -20.28
N LYS A 177 -10.83 -22.71 -19.88
CA LYS A 177 -10.53 -23.93 -20.65
C LYS A 177 -11.70 -24.93 -20.65
N GLN A 178 -12.44 -25.02 -19.55
CA GLN A 178 -13.62 -25.89 -19.43
C GLN A 178 -14.80 -25.42 -20.26
N GLN A 179 -14.92 -24.10 -20.52
CA GLN A 179 -15.99 -23.54 -21.38
C GLN A 179 -15.85 -23.93 -22.86
N GLY A 180 -14.79 -24.65 -23.23
CA GLY A 180 -14.57 -25.16 -24.59
C GLY A 180 -14.10 -24.05 -25.55
N PRO A 181 -13.80 -24.40 -26.83
CA PRO A 181 -13.48 -23.38 -27.81
C PRO A 181 -14.69 -22.47 -27.97
N VAL A 182 -14.54 -21.20 -27.59
CA VAL A 182 -15.44 -20.14 -28.03
C VAL A 182 -15.38 -20.19 -29.54
N THR A 183 -16.41 -20.76 -30.18
CA THR A 183 -16.59 -20.65 -31.63
C THR A 183 -16.55 -19.16 -31.90
N ARG A 184 -15.43 -18.69 -32.44
CA ARG A 184 -15.34 -17.34 -32.99
C ARG A 184 -16.41 -17.34 -34.07
N THR A 185 -17.58 -16.80 -33.77
CA THR A 185 -18.51 -16.27 -34.77
C THR A 185 -17.82 -15.05 -35.38
N ALA A 186 -16.67 -15.27 -36.00
CA ALA A 186 -16.35 -14.49 -37.17
C ALA A 186 -17.52 -14.78 -38.12
N PRO A 187 -18.25 -13.77 -38.61
CA PRO A 187 -19.04 -14.00 -39.81
C PRO A 187 -18.11 -14.68 -40.82
N GLU A 188 -18.60 -15.72 -41.50
CA GLU A 188 -17.81 -16.42 -42.51
C GLU A 188 -17.04 -15.39 -43.34
N PRO A 189 -15.73 -15.59 -43.59
CA PRO A 189 -14.95 -14.64 -44.34
C PRO A 189 -15.69 -14.39 -45.65
N THR A 190 -16.25 -13.19 -45.80
CA THR A 190 -16.96 -12.80 -47.02
C THR A 190 -15.96 -13.00 -48.15
N LEU A 191 -16.28 -13.92 -49.06
CA LEU A 191 -15.42 -14.20 -50.19
C LEU A 191 -15.19 -12.88 -50.92
N LEU A 192 -13.94 -12.61 -51.29
CA LEU A 192 -13.56 -11.34 -51.92
C LEU A 192 -14.43 -11.03 -53.16
N GLY A 193 -14.92 -12.07 -53.85
CA GLY A 193 -15.86 -11.96 -54.97
C GLY A 193 -17.22 -11.35 -54.60
N ASP A 194 -17.77 -11.64 -53.42
CA ASP A 194 -19.04 -11.07 -52.96
C ASP A 194 -18.91 -9.61 -52.55
N LEU A 195 -17.72 -9.21 -52.05
CA LEU A 195 -17.38 -7.80 -51.80
C LEU A 195 -17.29 -6.99 -53.10
N PHE A 196 -16.78 -7.58 -54.19
CA PHE A 196 -16.74 -6.92 -55.50
C PHE A 196 -18.11 -6.82 -56.17
N ASN A 197 -19.00 -7.79 -55.94
CA ASN A 197 -20.37 -7.75 -56.47
C ASN A 197 -21.27 -6.74 -55.71
N GLN A 198 -20.97 -6.46 -54.44
CA GLN A 198 -21.68 -5.45 -53.64
C GLN A 198 -21.12 -4.03 -53.79
N ALA A 199 -19.92 -3.88 -54.37
CA ALA A 199 -19.39 -2.59 -54.73
C ALA A 199 -20.16 -2.05 -55.95
N LEU A 200 -21.09 -1.12 -55.71
CA LEU A 200 -21.64 -0.26 -56.75
C LEU A 200 -20.47 0.32 -57.55
N VAL A 201 -20.33 -0.11 -58.81
CA VAL A 201 -19.42 0.51 -59.78
C VAL A 201 -19.90 1.94 -59.97
N VAL A 202 -19.34 2.87 -59.19
CA VAL A 202 -19.54 4.30 -59.40
C VAL A 202 -18.80 4.64 -60.68
N ASP A 203 -19.57 4.72 -61.76
CA ASP A 203 -19.08 5.12 -63.07
C ASP A 203 -18.66 6.60 -63.00
N MET A 204 -17.35 6.83 -62.82
CA MET A 204 -16.73 8.14 -62.66
C MET A 204 -16.88 9.04 -63.90
N THR A 205 -17.47 8.53 -64.99
CA THR A 205 -17.75 9.30 -66.21
C THR A 205 -19.13 9.96 -66.22
N LYS A 206 -20.05 9.58 -65.32
CA LYS A 206 -21.34 10.26 -65.17
C LYS A 206 -21.22 11.43 -64.19
N LYS A 207 -21.17 12.65 -64.74
CA LYS A 207 -21.40 13.88 -63.97
C LYS A 207 -22.74 13.76 -63.24
N MET A 208 -22.71 13.77 -61.91
CA MET A 208 -23.88 13.98 -61.07
C MET A 208 -24.40 15.40 -61.34
N SER A 209 -25.57 15.50 -61.95
CA SER A 209 -26.34 16.74 -62.10
C SER A 209 -27.55 16.63 -61.19
N GLY A 210 -27.65 17.56 -60.22
CA GLY A 210 -28.80 17.72 -59.32
C GLY A 210 -28.43 17.53 -57.86
#